data_AF-A0A7K3DVK0-F1
#
_entry.id   AF-A0A7K3DVK0-F1
#
_cell.length_a   1.000
_cell.length_b   1.000
_cell.length_c   1.000
_cell.angle_alpha   90.00
_cell.angle_beta   90.00
_cell.angle_gamma   90.00
#
_symmetry.space_group_name_H-M   'P 1'
#
loop_
_entity.id
_entity.type
_entity.pdbx_description
1 polymer ?
#
loop_
_entity_poly.entity_id
_entity_poly.type
_entity_poly.pdbx_seq_one_letter_code
_entity_poly.pdbx_strand_id
1 'polypeptide(L)'
;MSTLLVHEGAALRARTRPGQRVAVMTMGALHEGHATLIRTARERAGADGEVVVTVFVNPLQFGAGEDLDRYPRTLEADLKIAEQAGADLVFAPSADEVYPGGQPQVRITAGPMGERLEGAARPGHFDGMLTVVAKLLHLTRADVALFGQKDAQQLALIRRMVRDLNFDVEIAAVPTVREPDGLALSSRNRYLSPEERRTALALSRALFAGRERHAAQEAL
;
A
#
# COMPACT_ATOMS: atom_id res chain seq x y z
N MET A 1 6.29 21.39 9.47
CA MET A 1 6.73 21.74 8.10
C MET A 1 5.61 21.35 7.15
N SER A 2 5.43 22.05 6.04
CA SER A 2 4.40 21.68 5.05
C SER A 2 4.89 20.55 4.16
N THR A 3 4.00 19.61 3.81
CA THR A 3 4.32 18.47 2.95
C THR A 3 4.57 18.91 1.51
N LEU A 4 5.70 18.48 0.94
CA LEU A 4 6.06 18.78 -0.45
C LEU A 4 5.39 17.81 -1.42
N LEU A 5 4.76 18.31 -2.48
CA LEU A 5 4.30 17.50 -3.60
C LEU A 5 5.40 17.37 -4.66
N VAL A 6 5.71 16.15 -5.09
CA VAL A 6 6.69 15.85 -6.12
C VAL A 6 6.11 14.89 -7.16
N HIS A 7 6.39 15.14 -8.44
CA HIS A 7 5.92 14.31 -9.55
C HIS A 7 7.02 13.51 -10.23
N GLU A 8 8.29 13.93 -10.13
CA GLU A 8 9.42 13.29 -10.79
C GLU A 8 10.32 12.56 -9.80
N GLY A 9 10.70 11.33 -10.11
CA GLY A 9 11.61 10.55 -9.28
C GLY A 9 13.01 11.17 -9.21
N ALA A 10 13.42 11.94 -10.22
CA ALA A 10 14.68 12.68 -10.20
C ALA A 10 14.71 13.71 -9.06
N ALA A 11 13.62 14.46 -8.87
CA ALA A 11 13.50 15.42 -7.78
C ALA A 11 13.57 14.73 -6.41
N LEU A 12 12.96 13.55 -6.26
CA LEU A 12 13.04 12.77 -5.01
C LEU A 12 14.46 12.25 -4.72
N ARG A 13 15.21 11.87 -5.75
CA ARG A 13 16.60 11.39 -5.65
C ARG A 13 17.62 12.50 -5.40
N ALA A 14 17.35 13.72 -5.88
CA ALA A 14 18.24 14.87 -5.70
C ALA A 14 18.22 15.45 -4.28
N ARG A 15 17.23 15.06 -3.46
CA ARG A 15 17.11 15.55 -2.09
C ARG A 15 18.22 14.99 -1.21
N THR A 16 18.93 15.88 -0.53
CA THR A 16 19.77 15.55 0.61
C THR A 16 18.89 15.07 1.76
N ARG A 17 19.20 13.87 2.29
CA ARG A 17 18.49 13.27 3.41
C ARG A 17 19.44 13.08 4.59
N PRO A 18 19.21 13.71 5.76
CA PRO A 18 20.08 13.55 6.92
C PRO A 18 19.83 12.23 7.67
N GLY A 19 18.68 11.58 7.47
CA GLY A 19 18.29 10.35 8.14
C GLY A 19 17.57 9.34 7.24
N GLN A 20 16.92 8.36 7.89
CA GLN A 20 16.22 7.25 7.24
C GLN A 20 15.02 7.73 6.43
N ARG A 21 14.86 7.24 5.20
CA ARG A 21 13.67 7.44 4.37
C ARG A 21 12.72 6.27 4.55
N VAL A 22 11.52 6.58 5.01
CA VAL A 22 10.46 5.62 5.27
C VAL A 22 9.30 5.87 4.31
N ALA A 23 8.98 4.89 3.46
CA ALA A 23 7.94 5.01 2.44
C ALA A 23 6.62 4.36 2.86
N VAL A 24 5.51 5.01 2.52
CA VAL A 24 4.15 4.44 2.54
C VAL A 24 3.62 4.44 1.11
N MET A 25 3.45 3.26 0.54
CA MET A 25 3.03 3.14 -0.86
C MET A 25 1.52 2.98 -0.99
N THR A 26 0.87 3.88 -1.72
CA THR A 26 -0.59 3.91 -1.86
C THR A 26 -1.03 4.14 -3.30
N MET A 27 -2.31 3.87 -3.57
CA MET A 27 -2.99 4.28 -4.80
C MET A 27 -3.76 5.61 -4.64
N GLY A 28 -3.57 6.35 -3.53
CA GLY A 28 -4.39 7.52 -3.19
C GLY A 28 -5.75 7.16 -2.59
N ALA A 29 -6.64 8.14 -2.53
CA ALA A 29 -7.91 8.07 -1.80
C ALA A 29 -7.69 7.67 -0.33
N LEU A 30 -6.84 8.48 0.32
CA LEU A 30 -6.36 8.20 1.66
C LEU A 30 -7.50 8.22 2.68
N HIS A 31 -7.32 7.45 3.74
CA HIS A 31 -8.28 7.28 4.84
C HIS A 31 -7.51 6.96 6.11
N GLU A 32 -8.19 6.76 7.24
CA GLU A 32 -7.52 6.61 8.53
C GLU A 32 -6.55 5.41 8.59
N GLY A 33 -6.82 4.31 7.86
CA GLY A 33 -5.84 3.23 7.68
C GLY A 33 -4.52 3.69 7.05
N HIS A 34 -4.55 4.61 6.09
CA HIS A 34 -3.37 5.21 5.49
C HIS A 34 -2.72 6.22 6.44
N ALA A 35 -3.51 7.04 7.12
CA ALA A 35 -2.99 7.97 8.12
C ALA A 35 -2.21 7.24 9.24
N THR A 36 -2.68 6.08 9.69
CA THR A 36 -1.94 5.22 10.62
C THR A 36 -0.61 4.74 10.05
N LEU A 37 -0.58 4.28 8.78
CA LEU A 37 0.69 3.91 8.13
C LEU A 37 1.69 5.08 8.13
N ILE A 38 1.22 6.30 7.84
CA ILE A 38 2.06 7.50 7.78
C ILE A 38 2.56 7.90 9.17
N ARG A 39 1.70 7.83 10.21
CA ARG A 39 2.13 8.10 11.60
C ARG A 39 3.15 7.07 12.08
N THR A 40 2.94 5.79 11.81
CA THR A 40 3.94 4.74 12.10
C THR A 40 5.24 4.96 11.31
N ALA A 41 5.15 5.43 10.06
CA ALA A 41 6.32 5.81 9.28
C ALA A 41 7.08 6.98 9.92
N ARG A 42 6.38 7.99 10.43
CA ARG A 42 6.97 9.13 11.16
C ARG A 42 7.65 8.69 12.44
N GLU A 43 6.97 7.90 13.28
CA GLU A 43 7.56 7.34 14.51
C GLU A 43 8.87 6.61 14.21
N ARG A 44 8.89 5.87 13.10
CA ARG A 44 10.05 5.10 12.67
C ARG A 44 11.17 5.96 12.07
N ALA A 45 10.82 6.95 11.26
CA ALA A 45 11.77 7.87 10.66
C ALA A 45 12.45 8.75 11.72
N GLY A 46 11.75 9.05 12.81
CA GLY A 46 12.23 9.97 13.83
C GLY A 46 12.21 11.43 13.36
N ALA A 47 12.89 12.30 14.11
CA ALA A 47 12.95 13.73 13.82
C ALA A 47 13.81 14.07 12.59
N ASP A 48 14.87 13.29 12.35
CA ASP A 48 15.84 13.53 11.27
C ASP A 48 15.54 12.70 10.01
N GLY A 49 14.59 11.78 10.07
CA GLY A 49 14.17 10.96 8.94
C GLY A 49 13.12 11.62 8.06
N GLU A 50 12.93 11.04 6.88
CA GLU A 50 12.00 11.52 5.86
C GLU A 50 10.87 10.52 5.62
N VAL A 51 9.63 10.97 5.66
CA VAL A 51 8.43 10.17 5.35
C VAL A 51 7.93 10.52 3.95
N VAL A 52 7.96 9.52 3.07
CA VAL A 52 7.51 9.63 1.68
C VAL A 52 6.22 8.83 1.47
N VAL A 53 5.17 9.47 1.01
CA VAL A 53 3.92 8.80 0.64
C VAL A 53 3.83 8.75 -0.88
N THR A 54 3.69 7.57 -1.48
CA THR A 54 3.42 7.48 -2.93
C THR A 54 1.92 7.48 -3.19
N VAL A 55 1.48 8.22 -4.20
CA VAL A 55 0.09 8.22 -4.69
C VAL A 55 0.12 7.89 -6.17
N PHE A 56 -0.13 6.62 -6.51
CA PHE A 56 -0.12 6.17 -7.89
C PHE A 56 -1.14 5.05 -8.13
N VAL A 57 -2.17 5.33 -8.93
CA VAL A 57 -3.14 4.31 -9.36
C VAL A 57 -2.50 3.49 -10.47
N ASN A 58 -1.94 2.33 -10.10
CA ASN A 58 -1.23 1.47 -11.03
C ASN A 58 -2.18 0.74 -11.99
N PRO A 59 -2.17 0.98 -13.31
CA PRO A 59 -3.03 0.25 -14.24
C PRO A 59 -2.69 -1.25 -14.34
N LEU A 60 -1.45 -1.67 -14.08
CA LEU A 60 -1.03 -3.07 -14.29
C LEU A 60 -1.66 -4.06 -13.32
N GLN A 61 -2.13 -3.59 -12.16
CA GLN A 61 -2.76 -4.43 -11.14
C GLN A 61 -4.29 -4.45 -11.25
N PHE A 62 -4.86 -3.93 -12.35
CA PHE A 62 -6.29 -4.02 -12.64
C PHE A 62 -6.52 -4.95 -13.83
N GLY A 63 -7.42 -5.91 -13.66
CA GLY A 63 -7.90 -6.78 -14.72
C GLY A 63 -8.91 -6.08 -15.65
N ALA A 64 -9.20 -6.71 -16.80
CA ALA A 64 -10.25 -6.24 -17.69
C ALA A 64 -11.61 -6.23 -16.96
N GLY A 65 -12.32 -5.10 -16.99
CA GLY A 65 -13.60 -4.93 -16.29
C GLY A 65 -13.49 -4.64 -14.79
N GLU A 66 -12.27 -4.56 -14.22
CA GLU A 66 -12.07 -4.05 -12.87
C GLU A 66 -12.25 -2.52 -12.79
N ASP A 67 -12.16 -1.97 -11.58
CA ASP A 67 -12.58 -0.60 -11.26
C ASP A 67 -11.55 0.50 -11.58
N LEU A 68 -10.62 0.31 -12.53
CA LEU A 68 -9.54 1.28 -12.84
C LEU A 68 -10.08 2.68 -13.19
N ASP A 69 -11.08 2.75 -14.07
CA ASP A 69 -11.66 4.02 -14.51
C ASP A 69 -12.47 4.70 -13.39
N ARG A 70 -13.05 3.90 -12.50
CA ARG A 70 -13.87 4.34 -11.37
C ARG A 70 -13.07 4.53 -10.08
N TYR A 71 -11.76 4.24 -10.09
CA TYR A 71 -10.93 4.34 -8.90
C TYR A 71 -10.83 5.81 -8.47
N PRO A 72 -11.12 6.14 -7.20
CA PRO A 72 -11.13 7.53 -6.74
C PRO A 72 -9.75 8.17 -6.84
N ARG A 73 -9.69 9.37 -7.42
CA ARG A 73 -8.47 10.19 -7.54
C ARG A 73 -8.72 11.51 -6.81
N THR A 74 -8.18 11.65 -5.61
CA THR A 74 -8.49 12.75 -4.68
C THR A 74 -7.22 13.41 -4.13
N LEU A 75 -6.27 13.72 -5.00
CA LEU A 75 -4.92 14.14 -4.61
C LEU A 75 -4.90 15.32 -3.61
N GLU A 76 -5.76 16.33 -3.79
CA GLU A 76 -5.86 17.46 -2.85
C GLU A 76 -6.28 17.04 -1.43
N ALA A 77 -7.20 16.08 -1.32
CA ALA A 77 -7.61 15.54 -0.02
C ALA A 77 -6.53 14.63 0.56
N ASP A 78 -5.88 13.85 -0.30
CA ASP A 78 -4.78 12.95 0.07
C ASP A 78 -3.60 13.76 0.65
N LEU A 79 -3.25 14.91 0.07
CA LEU A 79 -2.22 15.82 0.58
C LEU A 79 -2.50 16.29 2.01
N LYS A 80 -3.75 16.69 2.29
CA LYS A 80 -4.15 17.14 3.65
C LYS A 80 -4.01 16.03 4.67
N ILE A 81 -4.44 14.81 4.33
CA ILE A 81 -4.31 13.64 5.22
C ILE A 81 -2.83 13.30 5.45
N ALA A 82 -2.02 13.31 4.39
CA ALA A 82 -0.60 13.02 4.48
C ALA A 82 0.14 14.04 5.35
N GLU A 83 -0.14 15.33 5.17
CA GLU A 83 0.44 16.41 5.98
C GLU A 83 0.07 16.28 7.46
N GLN A 84 -1.22 16.10 7.74
CA GLN A 84 -1.70 15.92 9.12
C GLN A 84 -1.13 14.68 9.80
N ALA A 85 -0.86 13.62 9.03
CA ALA A 85 -0.28 12.39 9.55
C ALA A 85 1.26 12.43 9.66
N GLY A 86 1.91 13.52 9.22
CA GLY A 86 3.35 13.76 9.39
C GLY A 86 4.22 13.34 8.21
N ALA A 87 3.68 13.28 6.99
CA ALA A 87 4.49 13.09 5.77
C ALA A 87 5.32 14.33 5.44
N ASP A 88 6.58 14.15 5.05
CA ASP A 88 7.39 15.25 4.50
C ASP A 88 7.10 15.47 3.02
N LEU A 89 6.79 14.39 2.30
CA LEU A 89 6.66 14.40 0.86
C LEU A 89 5.57 13.45 0.37
N VAL A 90 4.78 13.93 -0.59
CA VAL A 90 3.90 13.10 -1.41
C VAL A 90 4.49 13.00 -2.81
N PHE A 91 4.84 11.78 -3.21
CA PHE A 91 5.29 11.46 -4.57
C PHE A 91 4.11 10.96 -5.39
N ALA A 92 3.60 11.80 -6.29
CA ALA A 92 2.44 11.52 -7.13
C ALA A 92 2.84 11.50 -8.62
N PRO A 93 3.60 10.48 -9.08
CA PRO A 93 4.11 10.44 -10.44
C PRO A 93 3.00 10.25 -11.47
N SER A 94 3.26 10.72 -12.70
CA SER A 94 2.45 10.36 -13.86
C SER A 94 2.65 8.89 -14.23
N ALA A 95 1.75 8.35 -15.05
CA ALA A 95 1.94 7.02 -15.62
C ALA A 95 3.20 6.92 -16.49
N ASP A 96 3.60 8.01 -17.16
CA ASP A 96 4.79 8.04 -18.00
C ASP A 96 6.09 8.04 -17.16
N GLU A 97 6.10 8.71 -16.00
CA GLU A 97 7.23 8.63 -15.06
C GLU A 97 7.42 7.20 -14.52
N VAL A 98 6.32 6.50 -14.21
CA VAL A 98 6.38 5.11 -13.73
C VAL A 98 6.58 4.12 -14.87
N TYR A 99 6.03 4.38 -16.06
CA TYR A 99 6.05 3.49 -17.21
C TYR A 99 6.41 4.26 -18.50
N PRO A 100 7.69 4.63 -18.67
CA PRO A 100 8.12 5.39 -19.85
C PRO A 100 7.84 4.59 -21.12
N GLY A 101 7.13 5.22 -22.07
CA GLY A 101 6.75 4.55 -23.32
C GLY A 101 5.60 3.54 -23.19
N GLY A 102 4.87 3.55 -22.07
CA GLY A 102 3.70 2.71 -21.85
C GLY A 102 4.02 1.38 -21.17
N GLN A 103 3.26 0.33 -21.47
CA GLN A 103 3.34 -0.92 -20.71
C GLN A 103 4.76 -1.51 -20.70
N PRO A 104 5.29 -1.88 -19.52
CA PRO A 104 6.65 -2.41 -19.43
C PRO A 104 6.74 -3.79 -20.10
N GLN A 105 7.79 -3.97 -20.90
CA GLN A 105 8.13 -5.23 -21.57
C GLN A 105 8.72 -6.25 -20.60
N VAL A 106 9.38 -5.79 -19.52
CA VAL A 106 9.94 -6.63 -18.45
C VAL A 106 9.15 -6.39 -17.18
N ARG A 107 8.74 -7.47 -16.51
CA ARG A 107 7.89 -7.44 -15.31
C ARG A 107 8.41 -8.42 -14.27
N ILE A 108 7.99 -8.21 -13.02
CA ILE A 108 8.21 -9.17 -11.94
C ILE A 108 6.98 -10.06 -11.85
N THR A 109 7.20 -11.37 -11.81
CA THR A 109 6.14 -12.35 -11.60
C THR A 109 6.06 -12.78 -10.14
N ALA A 110 4.85 -12.94 -9.63
CA ALA A 110 4.56 -13.48 -8.32
C ALA A 110 4.71 -15.01 -8.26
N GLY A 111 4.84 -15.67 -9.42
CA GLY A 111 4.97 -17.12 -9.54
C GLY A 111 3.83 -17.88 -8.83
N PRO A 112 4.10 -19.10 -8.32
CA PRO A 112 3.06 -19.92 -7.67
C PRO A 112 2.40 -19.27 -6.44
N MET A 113 3.06 -18.30 -5.79
CA MET A 113 2.45 -17.57 -4.67
C MET A 113 1.33 -16.62 -5.14
N GLY A 114 1.43 -16.12 -6.38
CA GLY A 114 0.43 -15.27 -7.02
C GLY A 114 -0.71 -16.02 -7.68
N GLU A 115 -0.67 -17.36 -7.73
CA GLU A 115 -1.70 -18.20 -8.36
C GLU A 115 -2.73 -18.75 -7.34
N ARG A 116 -2.55 -18.44 -6.05
CA ARG A 116 -3.39 -18.94 -4.94
C ARG A 116 -4.18 -17.80 -4.32
N LEU A 117 -5.20 -18.14 -3.51
CA LEU A 117 -5.99 -17.18 -2.72
C LEU A 117 -6.57 -16.04 -3.60
N GLU A 118 -6.27 -14.77 -3.33
CA GLU A 118 -6.76 -13.64 -4.14
C GLU A 118 -6.23 -13.73 -5.58
N GLY A 119 -5.02 -14.25 -5.77
CA GLY A 119 -4.40 -14.35 -7.07
C GLY A 119 -5.11 -15.32 -8.01
N ALA A 120 -5.73 -16.37 -7.45
CA ALA A 120 -6.61 -17.25 -8.22
C ALA A 120 -7.87 -16.53 -8.72
N ALA A 121 -8.40 -15.59 -7.94
CA ALA A 121 -9.58 -14.79 -8.29
C ALA A 121 -9.23 -13.60 -9.19
N ARG A 122 -7.98 -13.12 -9.17
CA ARG A 122 -7.51 -11.95 -9.91
C ARG A 122 -6.21 -12.25 -10.68
N PRO A 123 -6.27 -13.05 -11.76
CA PRO A 123 -5.08 -13.43 -12.53
C PRO A 123 -4.28 -12.21 -13.00
N GLY A 124 -2.97 -12.25 -12.80
CA GLY A 124 -2.05 -11.16 -13.18
C GLY A 124 -2.03 -9.95 -12.23
N HIS A 125 -2.94 -9.86 -11.26
CA HIS A 125 -2.99 -8.76 -10.29
C HIS A 125 -1.65 -8.57 -9.56
N PHE A 126 -1.09 -9.68 -9.05
CA PHE A 126 0.13 -9.63 -8.26
C PHE A 126 1.39 -9.38 -9.09
N ASP A 127 1.42 -9.76 -10.36
CA ASP A 127 2.54 -9.43 -11.26
C ASP A 127 2.57 -7.92 -11.51
N GLY A 128 1.40 -7.32 -11.75
CA GLY A 128 1.24 -5.88 -11.87
C GLY A 128 1.60 -5.13 -10.58
N MET A 129 1.17 -5.66 -9.43
CA MET A 129 1.48 -5.12 -8.10
C MET A 129 2.98 -5.18 -7.80
N LEU A 130 3.64 -6.35 -7.95
CA LEU A 130 5.06 -6.49 -7.67
C LEU A 130 5.91 -5.63 -8.61
N THR A 131 5.52 -5.55 -9.88
CA THR A 131 6.19 -4.67 -10.85
C THR A 131 6.16 -3.22 -10.39
N VAL A 132 4.99 -2.68 -10.01
CA VAL A 132 4.93 -1.28 -9.57
C VAL A 132 5.63 -1.04 -8.24
N VAL A 133 5.50 -1.96 -7.28
CA VAL A 133 6.15 -1.84 -5.98
C VAL A 133 7.66 -1.82 -6.15
N ALA A 134 8.22 -2.72 -6.98
CA ALA A 134 9.64 -2.70 -7.29
C ALA A 134 10.08 -1.36 -7.90
N LYS A 135 9.35 -0.84 -8.88
CA LYS A 135 9.67 0.47 -9.48
C LYS A 135 9.64 1.59 -8.45
N LEU A 136 8.59 1.66 -7.62
CA LEU A 136 8.46 2.69 -6.59
C LEU A 136 9.52 2.58 -5.49
N LEU A 137 9.96 1.37 -5.13
CA LEU A 137 11.07 1.18 -4.19
C LEU A 137 12.37 1.79 -4.76
N HIS A 138 12.65 1.57 -6.05
CA HIS A 138 13.81 2.15 -6.72
C HIS A 138 13.71 3.68 -6.90
N LEU A 139 12.52 4.18 -7.24
CA LEU A 139 12.29 5.62 -7.42
C LEU A 139 12.39 6.37 -6.09
N THR A 140 11.85 5.80 -5.02
CA THR A 140 11.88 6.41 -3.69
C THR A 140 13.22 6.22 -2.98
N ARG A 141 13.96 5.14 -3.27
CA ARG A 141 15.17 4.75 -2.51
C ARG A 141 14.89 4.71 -1.00
N ALA A 142 13.73 4.18 -0.64
CA ALA A 142 13.35 4.05 0.76
C ALA A 142 14.22 3.01 1.44
N ASP A 143 14.65 3.28 2.67
CA ASP A 143 15.38 2.31 3.49
C ASP A 143 14.39 1.37 4.19
N VAL A 144 13.15 1.85 4.41
CA VAL A 144 12.03 1.08 4.94
C VAL A 144 10.76 1.40 4.14
N ALA A 145 9.95 0.40 3.84
CA ALA A 145 8.60 0.59 3.28
C ALA A 145 7.54 -0.09 4.16
N LEU A 146 6.48 0.64 4.51
CA LEU A 146 5.38 0.16 5.34
C LEU A 146 4.20 -0.27 4.49
N PHE A 147 3.64 -1.42 4.84
CA PHE A 147 2.44 -1.97 4.20
C PHE A 147 1.45 -2.46 5.27
N GLY A 148 0.16 -2.27 5.00
CA GLY A 148 -0.90 -2.73 5.91
C GLY A 148 -1.08 -4.25 5.86
N GLN A 149 -1.28 -4.88 7.01
CA GLN A 149 -1.56 -6.32 7.12
C GLN A 149 -2.90 -6.73 6.54
N LYS A 150 -3.79 -5.78 6.24
CA LYS A 150 -5.09 -6.03 5.61
C LYS A 150 -4.92 -6.83 4.32
N ASP A 151 -3.93 -6.47 3.52
CA ASP A 151 -3.63 -7.11 2.24
C ASP A 151 -2.50 -8.13 2.46
N ALA A 152 -2.80 -9.18 3.24
CA ALA A 152 -1.81 -10.13 3.77
C ALA A 152 -1.01 -10.87 2.68
N GLN A 153 -1.67 -11.27 1.59
CA GLN A 153 -0.99 -11.93 0.46
C GLN A 153 -0.05 -10.97 -0.27
N GLN A 154 -0.47 -9.72 -0.49
CA GLN A 154 0.39 -8.67 -1.05
C GLN A 154 1.64 -8.49 -0.18
N LEU A 155 1.49 -8.34 1.14
CA LEU A 155 2.62 -8.20 2.05
C LEU A 155 3.58 -9.41 2.00
N ALA A 156 3.05 -10.63 1.96
CA ALA A 156 3.85 -11.84 1.85
C ALA A 156 4.64 -11.91 0.53
N LEU A 157 4.01 -11.53 -0.58
CA LEU A 157 4.62 -11.47 -1.90
C LEU A 157 5.71 -10.39 -1.99
N ILE A 158 5.46 -9.19 -1.45
CA ILE A 158 6.46 -8.11 -1.44
C ILE A 158 7.69 -8.51 -0.63
N ARG A 159 7.49 -9.11 0.56
CA ARG A 159 8.58 -9.65 1.37
C ARG A 159 9.37 -10.74 0.64
N ARG A 160 8.67 -11.61 -0.11
CA ARG A 160 9.30 -12.65 -0.94
C ARG A 160 10.14 -12.02 -2.04
N MET A 161 9.60 -11.06 -2.78
CA MET A 161 10.29 -10.33 -3.85
C MET A 161 11.55 -9.65 -3.33
N VAL A 162 11.45 -8.89 -2.24
CA VAL A 162 12.60 -8.17 -1.64
C VAL A 162 13.72 -9.12 -1.26
N ARG A 163 13.40 -10.26 -0.63
CA ARG A 163 14.39 -11.27 -0.27
C ARG A 163 15.00 -11.93 -1.50
N ASP A 164 14.18 -12.42 -2.43
CA ASP A 164 14.65 -13.24 -3.55
C ASP A 164 15.46 -12.42 -4.56
N LEU A 165 15.19 -11.12 -4.67
CA LEU A 165 15.85 -10.21 -5.61
C LEU A 165 16.87 -9.26 -4.94
N ASN A 166 17.19 -9.50 -3.66
CA ASN A 166 18.20 -8.76 -2.90
C ASN A 166 17.96 -7.23 -2.87
N PHE A 167 16.72 -6.81 -2.66
CA PHE A 167 16.43 -5.39 -2.48
C PHE A 167 16.96 -4.92 -1.13
N ASP A 168 17.70 -3.81 -1.14
CA ASP A 168 18.20 -3.15 0.07
C ASP A 168 17.12 -2.25 0.70
N VAL A 169 16.05 -2.87 1.18
CA VAL A 169 14.92 -2.19 1.84
C VAL A 169 14.25 -3.11 2.86
N GLU A 170 13.92 -2.57 4.02
CA GLU A 170 13.11 -3.31 5.00
C GLU A 170 11.61 -3.20 4.70
N ILE A 171 10.89 -4.32 4.73
CA ILE A 171 9.43 -4.37 4.57
C ILE A 171 8.72 -4.54 5.92
N ALA A 172 8.22 -3.42 6.43
CA ALA A 172 7.54 -3.33 7.72
C ALA A 172 6.02 -3.48 7.58
N ALA A 173 5.41 -4.21 8.52
CA ALA A 173 3.97 -4.44 8.52
C ALA A 173 3.28 -3.57 9.57
N VAL A 174 2.13 -3.00 9.22
CA VAL A 174 1.29 -2.27 10.17
C VAL A 174 -0.04 -3.01 10.35
N PRO A 175 -0.52 -3.21 11.59
CA PRO A 175 -1.79 -3.88 11.86
C PRO A 175 -2.96 -3.30 11.08
N THR A 176 -3.93 -4.16 10.76
CA THR A 176 -5.16 -3.74 10.08
C THR A 176 -5.94 -2.78 10.97
N VAL A 177 -6.12 -1.54 10.50
CA VAL A 177 -7.00 -0.57 11.16
C VAL A 177 -8.46 -0.90 10.84
N ARG A 178 -9.31 -0.79 11.85
CA ARG A 178 -10.73 -1.15 11.77
C ARG A 178 -11.60 0.01 12.24
N GLU A 179 -12.82 0.06 11.72
CA GLU A 179 -13.91 0.83 12.30
C GLU A 179 -14.24 0.32 13.72
N PRO A 180 -14.93 1.13 14.56
CA PRO A 180 -15.28 0.73 15.92
C PRO A 180 -16.08 -0.58 16.02
N ASP A 181 -16.85 -0.92 14.97
CA ASP A 181 -17.62 -2.16 14.89
C ASP A 181 -16.84 -3.35 14.30
N GLY A 182 -15.55 -3.15 14.02
CA GLY A 182 -14.61 -4.18 13.60
C GLY A 182 -14.45 -4.36 12.09
N LEU A 183 -15.17 -3.60 11.25
CA LEU A 183 -14.94 -3.64 9.80
C LEU A 183 -13.53 -3.13 9.46
N ALA A 184 -12.78 -3.83 8.62
CA ALA A 184 -11.48 -3.32 8.16
C ALA A 184 -11.69 -2.07 7.29
N LEU A 185 -10.91 -1.01 7.55
CA LEU A 185 -10.98 0.19 6.72
C LEU A 185 -10.48 -0.09 5.31
N SER A 186 -11.25 0.34 4.31
CA SER A 186 -10.88 0.27 2.90
C SER A 186 -11.52 1.41 2.13
N SER A 187 -10.80 1.94 1.13
CA SER A 187 -11.36 2.87 0.16
C SER A 187 -12.62 2.31 -0.53
N ARG A 188 -12.71 0.99 -0.70
CA ARG A 188 -13.85 0.28 -1.32
C ARG A 188 -15.09 0.19 -0.42
N ASN A 189 -15.00 0.48 0.88
CA ASN A 189 -16.19 0.51 1.75
C ASN A 189 -17.22 1.56 1.29
N ARG A 190 -16.79 2.60 0.54
CA ARG A 190 -17.68 3.61 -0.05
C ARG A 190 -18.67 3.06 -1.08
N TYR A 191 -18.42 1.87 -1.61
CA TYR A 191 -19.32 1.22 -2.57
C TYR A 191 -20.47 0.48 -1.89
N LEU A 192 -20.40 0.25 -0.58
CA LEU A 192 -21.42 -0.46 0.17
C LEU A 192 -22.62 0.46 0.43
N SER A 193 -23.81 0.01 0.08
CA SER A 193 -25.05 0.56 0.61
C SER A 193 -25.14 0.38 2.14
N PRO A 194 -26.05 1.08 2.84
CA PRO A 194 -26.24 0.89 4.27
C PRO A 194 -26.56 -0.55 4.68
N GLU A 195 -27.23 -1.32 3.81
CA GLU A 195 -27.54 -2.72 4.06
C GLU A 195 -26.34 -3.63 3.85
N GLU A 196 -25.65 -3.52 2.70
CA GLU A 196 -24.43 -4.28 2.43
C GLU A 196 -23.35 -4.01 3.48
N ARG A 197 -23.28 -2.78 4.01
CA ARG A 197 -22.36 -2.44 5.08
C ARG A 197 -22.64 -3.22 6.37
N ARG A 198 -23.91 -3.37 6.77
CA ARG A 198 -24.25 -4.20 7.94
C ARG A 198 -23.85 -5.66 7.70
N THR A 199 -24.10 -6.17 6.49
CA THR A 199 -23.73 -7.53 6.08
C THR A 199 -22.22 -7.76 6.08
N ALA A 200 -21.42 -6.76 5.67
CA ALA A 200 -19.96 -6.85 5.61
C ALA A 200 -19.31 -7.16 6.98
N LEU A 201 -19.98 -6.84 8.10
CA LEU A 201 -19.50 -7.17 9.45
C LEU A 201 -19.42 -8.68 9.71
N ALA A 202 -20.15 -9.50 8.95
CA ALA A 202 -20.05 -10.95 9.07
C ALA A 202 -18.62 -11.45 8.78
N LEU A 203 -17.88 -10.79 7.89
CA LEU A 203 -16.51 -11.17 7.54
C LEU A 203 -15.55 -11.00 8.71
N SER A 204 -15.55 -9.83 9.36
CA SER A 204 -14.66 -9.58 10.51
C SER A 204 -15.02 -10.47 11.71
N ARG A 205 -16.32 -10.66 11.97
CA ARG A 205 -16.82 -11.56 13.01
C ARG A 205 -16.37 -13.01 12.80
N ALA A 206 -16.48 -13.53 11.57
CA ALA A 206 -16.03 -14.88 11.24
C ALA A 206 -14.52 -15.06 11.46
N LEU A 207 -13.70 -14.08 11.05
CA LEU A 207 -12.25 -14.12 11.28
C LEU A 207 -11.89 -14.09 12.78
N PHE A 208 -12.58 -13.28 13.59
CA PHE A 208 -12.35 -13.24 15.03
C PHE A 208 -12.75 -14.55 15.72
N ALA A 209 -13.90 -15.12 15.35
CA ALA A 209 -14.34 -16.42 15.86
C ALA A 209 -13.33 -17.52 15.50
N GLY A 210 -12.80 -17.53 14.28
CA GLY A 210 -11.74 -18.45 13.87
C GLY A 210 -10.46 -18.32 14.70
N ARG A 211 -10.01 -17.08 14.95
CA ARG A 211 -8.85 -16.79 15.81
C ARG A 211 -9.07 -17.28 17.24
N GLU A 212 -10.22 -17.00 17.83
CA GLU A 212 -10.57 -17.42 19.19
C GLU A 212 -10.61 -18.94 19.31
N ARG A 213 -11.20 -19.62 18.33
CA ARG A 213 -11.24 -21.09 18.28
C ARG A 213 -9.85 -21.69 18.21
N HIS A 214 -8.97 -21.14 17.37
CA HIS A 214 -7.58 -21.60 17.24
C HIS A 214 -6.81 -21.41 18.55
N ALA A 215 -6.89 -20.22 19.16
CA ALA A 215 -6.23 -19.95 20.44
C ALA A 215 -6.70 -20.91 21.55
N ALA A 216 -7.98 -21.25 21.57
CA ALA A 216 -8.51 -22.25 22.49
C ALA A 216 -8.01 -23.68 22.21
N GLN A 217 -7.65 -24.02 20.96
CA GLN A 217 -7.03 -25.32 20.63
C GLN A 217 -5.58 -25.39 21.08
N GLU A 218 -4.82 -24.29 20.94
CA GLU A 218 -3.41 -24.25 21.35
C GLU A 218 -3.22 -24.24 22.87
N ALA A 219 -4.26 -23.86 23.62
CA ALA A 219 -4.24 -23.83 25.09
C ALA A 219 -4.59 -25.20 25.74
N LEU A 220 -4.95 -26.20 24.95
CA LEU A 220 -5.26 -27.58 25.37
C LEU A 220 -4.05 -28.49 25.17
#